data_AF-A0A2W4WCU6-F1
#
_entry.id   AF-A0A2W4WCU6-F1
#
_cell.length_a   1.000
_cell.length_b   1.000
_cell.length_c   1.000
_cell.angle_alpha   90.00
_cell.angle_beta   90.00
_cell.angle_gamma   90.00
#
_symmetry.space_group_name_H-M   'P 1'
#
loop_
_entity.id
_entity.type
_entity.pdbx_description
1 polymer ?
#
loop_
_entity_poly.entity_id
_entity_poly.type
_entity_poly.pdbx_seq_one_letter_code
_entity_poly.pdbx_strand_id
1 'polypeptide(L)'
;MFDSKPTQTRLSVVNSLLKKAILGTAPVAVIFGGAVPGLSQTPDLPQPSSETVCTYDLDSKFPDPLGARASLTIETSAGNTTFIYERLPATVSSDRSDVRADVDNKRTLMLYETPLADARQLLLDDSTYYAVLLGLAPEDPFVARGFEMIDQSLACVEESRDAAELSAPQPRVP
;
A
#
# COMPACT_ATOMS: atom_id res chain seq x y z
N MET A 1 -39.03 37.07 -24.78
CA MET A 1 -39.59 35.72 -24.99
C MET A 1 -38.88 34.80 -24.02
N PHE A 2 -39.57 34.44 -22.95
CA PHE A 2 -39.12 33.47 -21.97
C PHE A 2 -39.43 32.08 -22.51
N ASP A 3 -38.48 31.14 -22.45
CA ASP A 3 -38.83 29.73 -22.42
C ASP A 3 -37.97 29.06 -21.34
N SER A 4 -38.62 28.80 -20.22
CA SER A 4 -38.13 27.98 -19.12
C SER A 4 -38.82 26.62 -19.25
N LYS A 5 -38.06 25.52 -19.23
CA LYS A 5 -38.61 24.17 -19.07
C LYS A 5 -37.94 23.42 -17.92
N PRO A 6 -38.68 22.47 -17.31
CA PRO A 6 -38.65 22.28 -15.87
C PRO A 6 -37.89 21.02 -15.42
N THR A 7 -37.47 21.10 -14.17
CA THR A 7 -37.28 20.06 -13.16
C THR A 7 -37.84 18.68 -13.50
N GLN A 8 -36.98 17.65 -13.47
CA GLN A 8 -37.42 16.27 -13.21
C GLN A 8 -36.71 15.70 -11.99
N THR A 9 -37.43 15.78 -10.87
CA THR A 9 -37.22 15.00 -9.66
C THR A 9 -37.47 13.53 -9.96
N ARG A 10 -36.50 12.65 -9.70
CA ARG A 10 -36.78 11.25 -9.38
C ARG A 10 -35.92 10.82 -8.19
N LEU A 11 -36.50 10.97 -7.01
CA LEU A 11 -36.21 10.12 -5.87
C LEU A 11 -36.61 8.69 -6.24
N SER A 12 -35.65 7.77 -6.24
CA SER A 12 -35.95 6.34 -6.21
C SER A 12 -35.50 5.79 -4.86
N VAL A 13 -36.51 5.42 -4.08
CA VAL A 13 -36.43 4.87 -2.74
C VAL A 13 -36.48 3.34 -2.87
N VAL A 14 -35.42 2.69 -2.38
CA VAL A 14 -35.40 1.47 -1.56
C VAL A 14 -35.87 0.15 -2.18
N ASN A 15 -34.96 -0.83 -2.18
CA ASN A 15 -35.16 -2.19 -1.66
C ASN A 15 -33.83 -2.96 -1.85
N SER A 16 -33.37 -3.88 -1.00
CA SER A 16 -33.93 -4.55 0.17
C SER A 16 -32.73 -5.11 0.94
N LEU A 17 -32.51 -4.68 2.18
CA LEU A 17 -31.40 -5.18 2.99
C LEU A 17 -31.86 -6.39 3.82
N LEU A 18 -31.32 -7.52 3.40
CA LEU A 18 -31.24 -8.81 4.05
C LEU A 18 -30.79 -8.69 5.52
N LYS A 19 -31.63 -9.04 6.50
CA LYS A 19 -31.21 -9.36 7.88
C LYS A 19 -32.07 -10.52 8.40
N LYS A 20 -31.56 -11.76 8.30
CA LYS A 20 -30.82 -12.53 9.32
C LYS A 20 -31.65 -12.87 10.57
N ALA A 21 -31.89 -14.18 10.68
CA ALA A 21 -32.51 -14.92 11.76
C ALA A 21 -31.72 -14.84 13.06
N ILE A 22 -32.42 -14.77 14.20
CA ILE A 22 -31.94 -15.28 15.50
C ILE A 22 -33.17 -15.73 16.32
N LEU A 23 -33.35 -17.04 16.45
CA LEU A 23 -34.20 -17.66 17.48
C LEU A 23 -33.60 -19.04 17.75
N GLY A 24 -33.18 -19.28 18.99
CA GLY A 24 -32.66 -20.59 19.40
C GLY A 24 -31.80 -20.53 20.65
N THR A 25 -32.44 -20.45 21.81
CA THR A 25 -31.85 -20.59 23.13
C THR A 25 -31.62 -22.06 23.51
N ALA A 26 -30.45 -22.31 24.14
CA ALA A 26 -30.07 -23.42 25.05
C ALA A 26 -29.76 -24.81 24.42
N PRO A 27 -28.95 -25.68 25.09
CA PRO A 27 -28.40 -25.61 26.45
C PRO A 27 -26.87 -25.68 26.57
N VAL A 28 -26.37 -25.16 27.70
CA VAL A 28 -25.00 -25.29 28.19
C VAL A 28 -24.76 -26.74 28.60
N ALA A 29 -23.87 -27.44 27.89
CA ALA A 29 -23.30 -28.70 28.34
C ALA A 29 -22.02 -28.40 29.12
N VAL A 30 -22.09 -28.51 30.45
CA VAL A 30 -20.91 -28.53 31.31
C VAL A 30 -20.30 -29.91 31.21
N ILE A 31 -19.21 -30.05 30.44
CA ILE A 31 -18.39 -31.26 30.43
C ILE A 31 -17.17 -30.98 31.30
N PHE A 32 -17.23 -31.48 32.54
CA PHE A 32 -16.04 -31.72 33.36
C PHE A 32 -15.34 -32.96 32.81
N GLY A 33 -14.32 -32.75 31.99
CA GLY A 33 -13.39 -33.79 31.55
C GLY A 33 -11.98 -33.21 31.64
N GLY A 34 -11.26 -33.54 32.70
CA GLY A 34 -9.89 -33.10 32.92
C GLY A 34 -8.98 -33.61 31.80
N ALA A 35 -8.70 -32.76 30.83
CA ALA A 35 -7.60 -32.90 29.91
C ALA A 35 -6.34 -32.32 30.58
N VAL A 36 -5.33 -33.17 30.75
CA VAL A 36 -3.96 -32.78 31.04
C VAL A 36 -3.54 -31.63 30.11
N PRO A 37 -2.95 -30.53 30.61
CA PRO A 37 -2.35 -29.54 29.73
C PRO A 37 -1.09 -30.15 29.11
N GLY A 38 -1.27 -30.81 27.98
CA GLY A 38 -0.18 -31.10 27.06
C GLY A 38 0.32 -29.76 26.52
N LEU A 39 1.47 -29.30 27.01
CA LEU A 39 2.28 -28.24 26.42
C LEU A 39 2.81 -28.72 25.07
N SER A 40 1.94 -28.89 24.08
CA SER A 40 2.33 -28.97 22.68
C SER A 40 2.55 -27.56 22.19
N GLN A 41 3.69 -26.97 22.58
CA GLN A 41 4.20 -25.78 21.92
C GLN A 41 4.73 -26.24 20.56
N THR A 42 3.85 -26.30 19.55
CA THR A 42 4.30 -26.34 18.17
C THR A 42 5.13 -25.08 17.95
N PRO A 43 6.40 -25.18 17.53
CA PRO A 43 7.15 -24.00 17.12
C PRO A 43 6.35 -23.31 16.01
N ASP A 44 5.93 -22.07 16.26
CA ASP A 44 5.33 -21.23 15.23
C ASP A 44 6.43 -21.00 14.20
N LEU A 45 6.37 -21.75 13.09
CA LEU A 45 7.26 -21.54 11.97
C LEU A 45 6.98 -20.12 11.46
N PRO A 46 8.02 -19.32 11.17
CA PRO A 46 7.80 -17.99 10.60
C PRO A 46 6.91 -18.13 9.38
N GLN A 47 5.70 -17.59 9.43
CA GLN A 47 4.82 -17.61 8.26
C GLN A 47 5.52 -16.83 7.15
N PRO A 48 5.54 -17.36 5.91
CA PRO A 48 6.04 -16.60 4.78
C PRO A 48 5.16 -15.35 4.65
N SER A 49 5.74 -14.18 4.91
CA SER A 49 5.12 -12.92 4.56
C SER A 49 5.32 -12.72 3.07
N SER A 50 4.24 -12.77 2.30
CA SER A 50 4.26 -12.32 0.91
C SER A 50 4.45 -10.80 0.92
N GLU A 51 5.53 -10.33 0.30
CA GLU A 51 5.79 -8.91 0.11
C GLU A 51 5.46 -8.58 -1.34
N THR A 52 4.60 -7.58 -1.60
CA THR A 52 4.41 -7.07 -2.96
C THR A 52 5.21 -5.79 -3.11
N VAL A 53 6.07 -5.75 -4.12
CA VAL A 53 6.84 -4.56 -4.46
C VAL A 53 6.34 -4.02 -5.80
N CYS A 54 5.94 -2.76 -5.84
CA CYS A 54 5.60 -2.06 -7.07
C CYS A 54 6.60 -0.96 -7.39
N THR A 55 7.00 -0.88 -8.66
CA THR A 55 7.90 0.15 -9.20
C THR A 55 7.38 0.63 -10.55
N TYR A 56 7.89 1.77 -11.02
CA TYR A 56 7.59 2.25 -12.37
C TYR A 56 7.99 1.23 -13.44
N ASP A 57 7.05 0.92 -14.31
CA ASP A 57 7.28 0.17 -15.52
C ASP A 57 7.76 1.10 -16.64
N LEU A 58 9.04 0.97 -16.99
CA LEU A 58 9.69 1.72 -18.05
C LEU A 58 9.15 1.35 -19.46
N ASP A 59 8.46 0.21 -19.58
CA ASP A 59 7.89 -0.27 -20.84
C ASP A 59 6.41 0.12 -21.01
N SER A 60 5.76 0.67 -19.97
CA SER A 60 4.32 0.97 -19.91
C SER A 60 3.80 1.95 -20.96
N LYS A 61 4.68 2.57 -21.76
CA LYS A 61 4.39 3.63 -22.75
C LYS A 61 3.79 4.92 -22.15
N PHE A 62 3.52 4.94 -20.85
CA PHE A 62 3.14 6.16 -20.14
C PHE A 62 4.41 6.95 -19.79
N PRO A 63 4.40 8.28 -19.97
CA PRO A 63 5.52 9.11 -19.55
C PRO A 63 5.64 9.06 -18.02
N ASP A 64 6.88 8.96 -17.51
CA ASP A 64 7.14 9.01 -16.07
C ASP A 64 6.60 10.35 -15.49
N PRO A 65 5.52 10.30 -14.69
CA PRO A 65 4.85 11.50 -14.19
C PRO A 65 5.63 12.20 -13.07
N LEU A 66 6.54 11.48 -12.40
CA LEU A 66 7.46 12.03 -11.39
C LEU A 66 8.70 12.65 -12.02
N GLY A 67 9.01 12.23 -13.24
CA GLY A 67 10.16 12.65 -14.02
C GLY A 67 11.43 11.89 -13.63
N ALA A 68 12.42 11.92 -14.53
CA ALA A 68 13.61 11.06 -14.51
C ALA A 68 14.55 11.15 -13.28
N ARG A 69 14.20 11.97 -12.28
CA ARG A 69 15.00 12.21 -11.07
C ARG A 69 14.28 11.82 -9.80
N ALA A 70 13.11 11.22 -9.92
CA ALA A 70 12.35 10.74 -8.79
C ALA A 70 11.91 9.30 -9.03
N SER A 71 11.74 8.56 -7.96
CA SER A 71 11.24 7.20 -7.96
C SER A 71 10.16 7.04 -6.90
N LEU A 72 9.29 6.07 -7.14
CA LEU A 72 8.31 5.59 -6.18
C LEU A 72 8.43 4.08 -6.09
N THR A 73 8.64 3.61 -4.87
CA THR A 73 8.56 2.18 -4.54
C THR A 73 7.37 2.00 -3.61
N ILE A 74 6.56 0.97 -3.86
CA ILE A 74 5.46 0.60 -2.98
C ILE A 74 5.76 -0.79 -2.44
N GLU A 75 5.76 -0.94 -1.12
CA GLU A 75 5.99 -2.20 -0.43
C GLU A 75 4.72 -2.57 0.35
N THR A 76 4.31 -3.83 0.30
CA THR A 76 3.23 -4.34 1.14
C THR A 76 3.72 -5.42 2.07
N SER A 77 3.38 -5.32 3.35
CA SER A 77 3.74 -6.33 4.34
C SER A 77 2.75 -6.33 5.50
N ALA A 78 2.34 -7.53 5.91
CA ALA A 78 1.42 -7.74 7.03
C ALA A 78 0.14 -6.87 6.96
N GLY A 79 -0.41 -6.68 5.76
CA GLY A 79 -1.62 -5.88 5.53
C GLY A 79 -1.41 -4.37 5.51
N ASN A 80 -0.18 -3.88 5.70
CA ASN A 80 0.18 -2.47 5.54
C ASN A 80 0.69 -2.21 4.13
N THR A 81 0.51 -0.98 3.65
CA THR A 81 1.10 -0.49 2.39
C THR A 81 1.99 0.70 2.68
N THR A 82 3.23 0.65 2.20
CA THR A 82 4.24 1.69 2.38
C THR A 82 4.62 2.27 1.02
N PHE A 83 4.45 3.57 0.86
CA PHE A 83 4.92 4.34 -0.30
C PHE A 83 6.24 5.01 0.06
N ILE A 84 7.27 4.77 -0.73
CA ILE A 84 8.61 5.33 -0.56
C ILE A 84 8.90 6.20 -1.78
N TYR A 85 8.90 7.51 -1.57
CA TYR A 85 9.23 8.51 -2.57
C TYR A 85 10.68 8.96 -2.40
N GLU A 86 11.47 8.89 -3.47
CA GLU A 86 12.86 9.37 -3.48
C GLU A 86 13.06 10.35 -4.62
N ARG A 87 13.83 11.43 -4.38
CA ARG A 87 14.19 12.43 -5.38
C ARG A 87 15.68 12.74 -5.30
N LEU A 88 16.33 12.74 -6.46
CA LEU A 88 17.72 13.12 -6.65
C LEU A 88 17.86 14.66 -6.79
N PRO A 89 18.98 15.25 -6.32
CA PRO A 89 19.19 16.69 -6.21
C PRO A 89 19.27 17.38 -7.57
N ALA A 90 18.55 18.48 -7.79
CA ALA A 90 18.46 19.18 -9.08
C ALA A 90 19.82 19.51 -9.76
N THR A 91 20.90 19.64 -8.99
CA THR A 91 22.25 19.85 -9.49
C THR A 91 23.16 18.68 -9.11
N VAL A 92 23.87 18.12 -10.09
CA VAL A 92 24.99 17.21 -9.84
C VAL A 92 26.27 18.03 -9.84
N SER A 93 27.04 18.02 -8.75
CA SER A 93 28.35 18.67 -8.75
C SER A 93 29.26 17.89 -9.70
N SER A 94 29.79 18.58 -10.71
CA SER A 94 30.74 18.05 -11.70
C SER A 94 32.18 18.05 -11.19
N ASP A 95 32.43 18.50 -9.97
CA ASP A 95 33.78 18.73 -9.45
C ASP A 95 34.52 17.42 -9.15
N ARG A 96 33.81 16.28 -9.16
CA ARG A 96 34.36 14.94 -8.95
C ARG A 96 33.62 13.91 -9.81
N SER A 97 34.37 13.08 -10.54
CA SER A 97 33.85 12.06 -11.44
C SER A 97 33.43 10.75 -10.75
N ASP A 98 33.63 10.64 -9.43
CA ASP A 98 33.29 9.51 -8.56
C ASP A 98 32.11 9.79 -7.61
N VAL A 99 31.35 10.87 -7.85
CA VAL A 99 30.24 11.28 -6.98
C VAL A 99 29.05 10.35 -7.16
N ARG A 100 28.77 9.54 -6.14
CA ARG A 100 27.45 8.89 -6.00
C ARG A 100 26.41 9.98 -5.83
N ALA A 101 25.33 9.92 -6.60
CA ALA A 101 24.18 10.79 -6.41
C ALA A 101 23.62 10.53 -5.01
N ASP A 102 23.62 11.56 -4.16
CA ASP A 102 22.95 11.51 -2.86
C ASP A 102 21.45 11.74 -3.06
N VAL A 103 20.61 11.17 -2.20
CA VAL A 103 19.16 11.40 -2.27
C VAL A 103 18.86 12.70 -1.55
N ASP A 104 18.35 13.69 -2.29
CA ASP A 104 18.04 15.03 -1.77
C ASP A 104 16.76 15.02 -0.92
N ASN A 105 15.83 14.14 -1.27
CA ASN A 105 14.56 14.01 -0.57
C ASN A 105 14.10 12.55 -0.57
N LYS A 106 13.91 11.99 0.63
CA LYS A 106 13.25 10.70 0.82
C LYS A 106 12.05 10.88 1.75
N ARG A 107 10.89 10.42 1.31
CA ARG A 107 9.64 10.44 2.08
C ARG A 107 8.99 9.08 2.09
N THR A 108 8.41 8.75 3.24
CA THR A 108 7.71 7.50 3.43
C THR A 108 6.32 7.79 3.97
N LEU A 109 5.30 7.31 3.26
CA LEU A 109 3.91 7.31 3.70
C LEU A 109 3.52 5.85 3.92
N MET A 110 3.26 5.47 5.17
CA MET A 110 2.75 4.14 5.49
C MET A 110 1.27 4.24 5.87
N LEU A 111 0.46 3.43 5.20
CA LEU A 111 -0.95 3.25 5.48
C LEU A 111 -1.13 1.91 6.19
N TYR A 112 -1.46 1.99 7.48
CA TYR A 112 -1.63 0.81 8.33
C TYR A 112 -2.92 0.08 8.01
N GLU A 113 -2.88 -1.25 8.06
CA GLU A 113 -4.04 -2.13 7.84
C GLU A 113 -4.81 -1.81 6.54
N THR A 114 -4.09 -1.26 5.56
CA THR A 114 -4.63 -0.80 4.29
C THR A 114 -3.95 -1.60 3.17
N PRO A 115 -4.64 -2.57 2.55
CA PRO A 115 -4.08 -3.39 1.48
C PRO A 115 -3.82 -2.54 0.22
N LEU A 116 -2.93 -3.03 -0.65
CA LEU A 116 -2.41 -2.28 -1.80
C LEU A 116 -3.49 -1.61 -2.65
N ALA A 117 -4.57 -2.33 -2.97
CA ALA A 117 -5.63 -1.81 -3.82
C ALA A 117 -6.36 -0.64 -3.17
N ASP A 118 -6.69 -0.76 -1.87
CA ASP A 118 -7.38 0.29 -1.11
C ASP A 118 -6.43 1.48 -0.87
N ALA A 119 -5.15 1.21 -0.63
CA ALA A 119 -4.12 2.23 -0.46
C ALA A 119 -3.96 3.08 -1.74
N ARG A 120 -3.90 2.43 -2.90
CA ARG A 120 -3.87 3.13 -4.20
C ARG A 120 -5.15 3.94 -4.40
N GLN A 121 -6.30 3.38 -4.09
CA GLN A 121 -7.59 4.08 -4.19
C GLN A 121 -7.64 5.34 -3.30
N LEU A 122 -7.09 5.29 -2.08
CA LEU A 122 -7.01 6.48 -1.21
C LEU A 122 -6.21 7.63 -1.86
N LEU A 123 -5.08 7.32 -2.50
CA LEU A 123 -4.28 8.33 -3.20
C LEU A 123 -4.96 8.86 -4.48
N LEU A 124 -5.84 8.07 -5.09
CA LEU A 124 -6.67 8.50 -6.23
C LEU A 124 -7.84 9.39 -5.78
N ASP A 125 -8.48 9.06 -4.67
CA ASP A 125 -9.70 9.72 -4.19
C ASP A 125 -9.40 11.02 -3.44
N ASP A 126 -8.28 11.09 -2.71
CA ASP A 126 -7.91 12.25 -1.90
C ASP A 126 -6.46 12.69 -2.18
N SER A 127 -6.34 13.81 -2.87
CA SER A 127 -5.06 14.42 -3.25
C SER A 127 -4.20 14.81 -2.05
N THR A 128 -4.77 14.91 -0.84
CA THR A 128 -4.03 15.21 0.38
C THR A 128 -2.99 14.13 0.68
N TYR A 129 -3.32 12.84 0.49
CA TYR A 129 -2.36 11.75 0.70
C TYR A 129 -1.21 11.83 -0.30
N TYR A 130 -1.52 12.15 -1.55
CA TYR A 130 -0.52 12.35 -2.58
C TYR A 130 0.37 13.58 -2.28
N ALA A 131 -0.21 14.68 -1.79
CA ALA A 131 0.53 15.86 -1.36
C ALA A 131 1.50 15.54 -0.20
N VAL A 132 1.04 14.78 0.79
CA VAL A 132 1.85 14.33 1.94
C VAL A 132 3.03 13.46 1.48
N LEU A 133 2.77 12.51 0.58
CA LEU A 133 3.81 11.65 -0.01
C LEU A 133 4.91 12.48 -0.69
N LEU A 134 4.52 13.49 -1.48
CA LEU A 134 5.45 14.36 -2.18
C LEU A 134 6.09 15.44 -1.28
N GLY A 135 5.51 15.71 -0.11
CA GLY A 135 5.92 16.81 0.75
C GLY A 135 5.56 18.18 0.20
N LEU A 136 4.48 18.28 -0.55
CA LEU A 136 3.99 19.51 -1.18
C LEU A 136 2.69 19.96 -0.54
N ALA A 137 2.28 21.20 -0.81
CA ALA A 137 0.97 21.69 -0.44
C ALA A 137 -0.10 21.04 -1.35
N PRO A 138 -1.34 20.79 -0.86
CA PRO A 138 -2.41 20.23 -1.68
C PRO A 138 -2.75 21.06 -2.93
N GLU A 139 -2.59 22.38 -2.85
CA GLU A 139 -2.76 23.34 -3.94
C GLU A 139 -1.60 23.39 -4.96
N ASP A 140 -0.52 22.64 -4.74
CA ASP A 140 0.61 22.61 -5.67
C ASP A 140 0.16 22.06 -7.05
N PRO A 141 0.50 22.72 -8.17
CA PRO A 141 0.11 22.28 -9.51
C PRO A 141 0.54 20.85 -9.84
N PHE A 142 1.63 20.36 -9.24
CA PHE A 142 2.10 19.00 -9.42
C PHE A 142 1.18 17.99 -8.75
N VAL A 143 0.66 18.32 -7.57
CA VAL A 143 -0.33 17.51 -6.83
C VAL A 143 -1.67 17.49 -7.58
N ALA A 144 -2.05 18.61 -8.19
CA ALA A 144 -3.29 18.72 -8.98
C ALA A 144 -3.35 17.76 -10.19
N ARG A 145 -2.20 17.24 -10.66
CA ARG A 145 -2.14 16.21 -11.70
C ARG A 145 -2.60 14.83 -11.21
N GLY A 146 -2.70 14.65 -9.89
CA GLY A 146 -3.20 13.44 -9.25
C GLY A 146 -2.25 12.25 -9.30
N PHE A 147 -2.65 11.19 -8.61
CA PHE A 147 -1.92 9.93 -8.56
C PHE A 147 -2.22 9.00 -9.76
N GLU A 148 -3.23 9.31 -10.57
CA GLU A 148 -3.72 8.44 -11.64
C GLU A 148 -2.64 8.03 -12.66
N MET A 149 -1.82 8.98 -13.11
CA MET A 149 -0.74 8.67 -14.05
C MET A 149 0.33 7.76 -13.44
N ILE A 150 0.56 7.88 -12.12
CA ILE A 150 1.47 6.99 -11.40
C ILE A 150 0.86 5.60 -11.38
N ASP A 151 -0.38 5.50 -10.92
CA ASP A 151 -1.14 4.26 -10.77
C ASP A 151 -1.11 3.39 -12.04
N GLN A 152 -1.33 4.00 -13.20
CA GLN A 152 -1.34 3.34 -14.51
C GLN A 152 0.03 2.86 -15.00
N SER A 153 1.12 3.39 -14.43
CA SER A 153 2.50 3.10 -14.83
C SER A 153 3.24 2.16 -13.87
N LEU A 154 2.57 1.67 -12.82
CA LEU A 154 3.17 0.76 -11.84
C LEU A 154 3.10 -0.70 -12.31
N ALA A 155 4.22 -1.41 -12.26
CA ALA A 155 4.27 -2.86 -12.29
C ALA A 155 4.56 -3.40 -10.88
N CYS A 156 3.83 -4.43 -10.48
CA CYS A 156 3.95 -5.05 -9.16
C CYS A 156 4.41 -6.50 -9.29
N VAL A 157 5.30 -6.92 -8.39
CA VAL A 157 5.81 -8.29 -8.31
C VAL A 157 5.60 -8.79 -6.89
N GLU A 158 5.15 -10.03 -6.75
CA GLU A 158 5.14 -10.70 -5.46
C GLU A 158 6.52 -11.29 -5.19
N GLU A 159 7.18 -10.83 -4.14
CA GLU A 159 8.39 -11.43 -3.60
C GLU A 159 8.03 -12.32 -2.41
N SER A 160 8.29 -13.61 -2.58
CA SER A 160 8.27 -14.58 -1.49
C SER A 160 9.59 -14.47 -0.73
N ARG A 161 9.59 -13.86 0.46
CA ARG A 161 10.74 -14.03 1.37
C ARG A 161 10.62 -15.37 2.07
N ASP A 162 11.33 -16.38 1.55
CA ASP A 162 11.51 -17.63 2.26
C ASP A 162 12.21 -17.35 3.60
N ALA A 163 11.57 -17.71 4.71
CA ALA A 163 12.10 -17.56 6.06
C ALA A 163 13.35 -18.44 6.37
N ALA A 164 13.99 -19.01 5.34
CA ALA A 164 15.11 -19.93 5.47
C ALA A 164 16.46 -19.23 5.72
N GLU A 165 16.57 -17.91 5.54
CA GLU A 165 17.85 -17.19 5.74
C GLU A 165 18.03 -16.68 7.19
N LEU A 166 17.73 -17.52 8.17
CA LEU A 166 18.12 -17.30 9.56
C LEU A 166 18.43 -18.63 10.27
N SER A 167 19.21 -19.50 9.63
CA SER A 167 19.84 -20.68 10.26
C SER A 167 21.06 -21.16 9.50
N ALA A 168 22.09 -20.32 9.36
CA ALA A 168 23.43 -20.82 9.09
C ALA A 168 24.29 -20.60 10.36
N PRO A 169 24.56 -21.64 11.18
CA PRO A 169 25.60 -21.53 12.18
C PRO A 169 26.93 -21.25 11.48
N GLN A 170 27.59 -20.15 11.82
CA GLN A 170 28.90 -19.84 11.28
C GLN A 170 29.88 -21.01 11.55
N PRO A 171 30.69 -21.44 10.58
CA PRO A 171 31.70 -22.44 10.83
C PRO A 171 32.72 -21.88 11.83
N ARG A 172 32.85 -22.53 12.99
CA ARG A 172 33.98 -22.31 13.89
C ARG A 172 35.24 -22.75 13.15
N VAL A 173 36.08 -21.78 12.82
CA VAL A 173 37.43 -22.00 12.28
C VAL A 173 38.29 -22.58 13.41
N PRO A 174 39.06 -23.66 13.17
CA PRO A 174 39.96 -24.28 14.15
C PRO A 174 41.15 -23.39 14.53
#